data_AF-A0A7C1P2R9-F1
#
_entry.id   AF-A0A7C1P2R9-F1
#
_cell.length_a   1.000
_cell.length_b   1.000
_cell.length_c   1.000
_cell.angle_alpha   90.00
_cell.angle_beta   90.00
_cell.angle_gamma   90.00
#
_symmetry.space_group_name_H-M   'P 1'
#
loop_
_entity.id
_entity.type
_entity.pdbx_description
1 polymer ?
#
loop_
_entity_poly.entity_id
_entity_poly.type
_entity_poly.pdbx_seq_one_letter_code
_entity_poly.pdbx_strand_id
1 'polypeptide(L)'
;MEAIVCKFGGSSVADENRICRIESIIRADKRRRYIIVSAPGKRKADDQKITDLLYLCHDLADQGLDIEEPFHIIRSRFLDIARGLKVGLDIE
;
A
#
# COMPACT_ATOMS: atom_id res chain seq x y z
N MET A 1 -27.10 -13.01 9.11
CA MET A 1 -26.43 -11.72 9.42
C MET A 1 -25.78 -11.25 8.13
N GLU A 2 -26.14 -10.08 7.62
CA GLU A 2 -25.56 -9.55 6.37
C GLU A 2 -24.12 -9.11 6.56
N ALA A 3 -23.28 -9.40 5.57
CA ALA A 3 -21.88 -9.00 5.55
C ALA A 3 -21.73 -7.56 5.05
N ILE A 4 -20.79 -6.82 5.64
CA ILE A 4 -20.40 -5.46 5.24
C ILE A 4 -19.10 -5.55 4.45
N VAL A 5 -19.10 -4.83 3.33
CA VAL A 5 -17.92 -4.58 2.49
C VAL A 5 -17.34 -3.21 2.85
N CYS A 6 -16.04 -3.13 3.04
CA CYS A 6 -15.32 -1.89 3.32
C CYS A 6 -14.30 -1.60 2.23
N LYS A 7 -14.24 -0.35 1.77
CA LYS A 7 -13.21 0.11 0.85
C LYS A 7 -12.37 1.21 1.51
N PHE A 8 -11.06 1.04 1.46
CA PHE A 8 -10.10 2.04 1.94
C PHE A 8 -9.28 2.57 0.76
N GLY A 9 -9.25 3.91 0.61
CA GLY A 9 -8.49 4.56 -0.46
C GLY A 9 -6.98 4.57 -0.18
N GLY A 10 -6.18 4.95 -1.17
CA GLY A 10 -4.71 4.91 -1.05
C GLY A 10 -4.18 5.74 0.13
N SER A 11 -4.76 6.92 0.38
CA SER A 11 -4.39 7.74 1.54
C SER A 11 -4.67 7.05 2.87
N SER A 12 -5.59 6.08 2.95
CA SER A 12 -5.88 5.33 4.18
C SER A 12 -4.90 4.19 4.42
N VAL A 13 -4.14 3.79 3.40
CA VAL A 13 -3.15 2.69 3.45
C VAL A 13 -1.74 3.18 3.13
N ALA A 14 -1.47 4.47 3.34
CA ALA A 14 -0.20 5.10 2.97
C ALA A 14 0.98 4.71 3.89
N ASP A 15 0.69 4.32 5.13
CA ASP A 15 1.68 4.02 6.17
C ASP A 15 1.07 3.08 7.24
N GLU A 16 1.92 2.57 8.14
CA GLU A 16 1.57 1.63 9.19
C GLU A 16 0.53 2.21 10.16
N ASN A 17 0.65 3.48 10.53
CA ASN A 17 -0.24 4.12 11.51
C ASN A 17 -1.68 4.17 11.00
N ARG A 18 -1.85 4.45 9.71
CA ARG A 18 -3.17 4.47 9.08
C ARG A 18 -3.75 3.07 8.93
N ILE A 19 -2.93 2.07 8.65
CA ILE A 19 -3.38 0.67 8.60
C ILE A 19 -3.83 0.17 9.99
N CYS A 20 -3.14 0.54 11.07
CA CYS A 20 -3.60 0.24 12.43
C CYS A 20 -4.99 0.85 12.75
N ARG A 21 -5.29 2.03 12.20
CA ARG A 21 -6.63 2.65 12.31
C ARG A 21 -7.67 1.86 11.52
N ILE A 22 -7.33 1.38 10.32
CA ILE A 22 -8.19 0.50 9.53
C ILE A 22 -8.52 -0.77 10.32
N GLU A 23 -7.53 -1.40 10.96
CA GLU A 23 -7.74 -2.59 11.79
C GLU A 23 -8.77 -2.31 12.90
N SER A 24 -8.64 -1.18 13.59
CA SER A 24 -9.58 -0.76 14.63
C SER A 24 -11.00 -0.59 14.09
N ILE A 25 -11.15 0.01 12.90
CA ILE A 25 -12.45 0.14 12.22
C ILE A 25 -13.02 -1.24 11.88
N ILE A 26 -12.22 -2.16 11.34
CA ILE A 26 -12.68 -3.51 10.97
C ILE A 26 -13.15 -4.27 12.21
N ARG A 27 -12.35 -4.26 13.29
CA ARG A 27 -12.64 -5.00 14.51
C ARG A 27 -13.86 -4.48 15.28
N ALA A 28 -14.24 -3.23 15.09
CA ALA A 28 -15.41 -2.63 15.74
C ALA A 28 -16.77 -3.21 15.27
N ASP A 29 -16.83 -3.90 14.12
CA ASP A 29 -18.04 -4.59 13.67
C ASP A 29 -17.68 -5.91 12.96
N LYS A 30 -18.05 -7.04 13.58
CA LYS A 30 -17.79 -8.40 13.06
C LYS A 30 -18.41 -8.67 11.69
N ARG A 31 -19.35 -7.84 11.22
CA ARG A 31 -19.93 -7.94 9.87
C ARG A 31 -18.98 -7.42 8.79
N ARG A 32 -17.98 -6.60 9.11
CA ARG A 32 -16.97 -6.07 8.16
C ARG A 32 -15.99 -7.16 7.74
N ARG A 33 -16.41 -7.98 6.78
CA ARG A 33 -15.70 -9.20 6.37
C ARG A 33 -14.90 -9.07 5.09
N TYR A 34 -15.28 -8.14 4.21
CA TYR A 34 -14.65 -7.96 2.90
C TYR A 34 -13.97 -6.61 2.85
N ILE A 35 -12.64 -6.61 2.74
CA ILE A 35 -11.81 -5.41 2.82
C ILE A 35 -11.13 -5.21 1.48
N ILE A 36 -11.48 -4.14 0.79
CA ILE A 36 -10.89 -3.73 -0.47
C ILE A 36 -9.98 -2.55 -0.20
N VAL A 37 -8.73 -2.66 -0.62
CA VAL A 37 -7.73 -1.60 -0.49
C VAL A 37 -7.25 -1.15 -1.85
N SER A 38 -6.89 0.12 -1.97
CA SER A 38 -6.05 0.60 -3.07
C SER A 38 -4.57 0.34 -2.77
N ALA A 39 -3.68 0.67 -3.72
CA ALA A 39 -2.24 0.73 -3.42
C ALA A 39 -1.93 1.82 -2.38
N PRO A 40 -0.79 1.73 -1.66
CA PRO A 40 -0.34 2.77 -0.73
C PRO A 40 -0.29 4.14 -1.41
N GLY A 41 -1.06 5.07 -0.87
CA GLY A 41 -1.10 6.45 -1.35
C GLY A 41 0.08 7.27 -0.84
N LYS A 42 0.07 8.56 -1.18
CA LYS A 42 1.04 9.52 -0.68
C LYS A 42 0.91 9.70 0.83
N ARG A 43 2.04 9.70 1.55
CA ARG A 43 2.09 10.01 3.00
C ARG A 43 1.97 11.51 3.26
N LYS A 44 2.55 12.32 2.37
CA LYS A 44 2.59 13.79 2.36
C LYS A 44 2.54 14.30 0.92
N ALA A 45 2.32 15.60 0.71
CA ALA A 45 2.00 16.17 -0.60
C ALA A 45 3.08 15.91 -1.68
N ASP A 46 4.35 15.94 -1.27
CA ASP A 46 5.57 15.72 -2.05
C ASP A 46 5.94 14.24 -2.23
N ASP A 47 5.22 13.31 -1.61
CA ASP A 47 5.47 11.87 -1.76
C ASP A 47 5.05 11.39 -3.17
N GLN A 48 5.69 10.33 -3.65
CA GLN A 48 5.35 9.70 -4.93
C GLN A 48 4.21 8.69 -4.77
N LYS A 49 3.39 8.55 -5.81
CA LYS A 49 2.33 7.51 -5.86
C LYS A 49 2.96 6.20 -6.30
N ILE A 50 2.69 5.12 -5.56
CA ILE A 50 3.19 3.78 -5.89
C ILE A 50 2.74 3.32 -7.27
N THR A 51 1.47 3.56 -7.63
CA THR A 51 0.97 3.20 -8.97
C THR A 51 1.69 3.94 -10.09
N ASP A 52 2.03 5.21 -9.89
CA ASP A 52 2.74 6.02 -10.89
C ASP A 52 4.19 5.54 -11.04
N LEU A 53 4.83 5.13 -9.94
CA LEU A 53 6.16 4.50 -9.97
C LEU A 53 6.14 3.15 -10.70
N LEU A 54 5.07 2.36 -10.56
CA LEU A 54 4.93 1.10 -11.29
C LEU A 54 4.80 1.34 -12.80
N TYR A 55 4.05 2.37 -13.22
CA TYR A 55 4.02 2.79 -14.62
C TYR A 55 5.39 3.25 -15.10
N LEU A 56 6.12 4.03 -14.30
CA LEU A 56 7.46 4.45 -14.63
C LEU A 56 8.42 3.25 -14.82
N CYS A 57 8.37 2.25 -13.95
CA CYS A 57 9.14 1.02 -14.14
C CYS A 57 8.79 0.34 -15.48
N HIS A 58 7.50 0.29 -15.83
CA HIS A 58 7.07 -0.29 -17.10
C HIS A 58 7.63 0.49 -18.29
N ASP A 59 7.49 1.81 -18.30
CA ASP A 59 7.94 2.67 -19.40
C ASP A 59 9.46 2.60 -19.59
N LEU A 60 10.23 2.54 -18.49
CA LEU A 60 11.68 2.39 -18.51
C LEU A 60 12.09 1.02 -19.05
N ALA A 61 11.45 -0.05 -18.58
CA ALA A 61 11.72 -1.41 -19.03
C ALA A 61 11.40 -1.59 -20.53
N ASP A 62 10.30 -1.00 -21.02
CA ASP A 62 9.92 -1.02 -22.44
C ASP A 62 10.97 -0.36 -23.34
N GLN A 63 11.66 0.66 -22.82
CA GLN A 63 12.76 1.34 -23.49
C GLN A 63 14.13 0.65 -23.29
N GLY A 64 14.19 -0.47 -22.56
CA GLY A 64 15.44 -1.14 -22.20
C GLY A 64 16.32 -0.34 -21.24
N LEU A 65 15.72 0.58 -20.48
CA LEU A 65 16.37 1.39 -19.46
C LEU A 65 16.28 0.73 -18.08
N ASP A 66 17.14 1.17 -17.16
CA ASP A 66 17.17 0.68 -15.78
C ASP A 66 15.95 1.15 -14.97
N ILE A 67 15.40 0.25 -14.15
CA ILE A 67 14.23 0.48 -13.29
C ILE A 67 14.59 0.54 -11.81
N GLU A 68 15.88 0.40 -11.46
CA GLU A 68 16.31 0.15 -10.08
C GLU A 68 15.84 1.25 -9.12
N GLU A 69 15.96 2.52 -9.51
CA GLU A 69 15.53 3.66 -8.68
C GLU A 69 14.02 3.64 -8.35
N PRO A 70 13.08 3.69 -9.33
CA PRO A 70 11.65 3.67 -9.00
C PRO A 70 11.23 2.37 -8.30
N PHE A 71 11.84 1.23 -8.65
CA PHE A 71 11.57 -0.03 -7.99
C PHE A 71 12.04 -0.04 -6.53
N HIS A 72 13.21 0.53 -6.25
CA HIS A 72 13.73 0.66 -4.88
C HIS A 72 12.78 1.46 -4.00
N ILE A 73 12.18 2.53 -4.52
CA ILE A 73 11.21 3.34 -3.77
C ILE A 73 9.95 2.53 -3.46
N ILE A 74 9.45 1.75 -4.43
CA ILE A 74 8.31 0.84 -4.23
C ILE A 74 8.65 -0.20 -3.16
N ARG A 75 9.78 -0.90 -3.31
CA ARG A 75 10.23 -1.95 -2.38
C ARG A 75 10.36 -1.41 -0.96
N SER A 76 11.03 -0.27 -0.80
CA SER A 76 11.21 0.37 0.51
C SER A 76 9.88 0.73 1.17
N ARG A 77 8.88 1.24 0.40
CA ARG A 77 7.54 1.52 0.94
C ARG A 77 6.89 0.28 1.55
N PHE A 78 6.91 -0.86 0.84
CA PHE A 78 6.27 -2.08 1.34
C PHE A 78 7.01 -2.69 2.52
N LEU A 79 8.35 -2.69 2.49
CA LEU A 79 9.16 -3.19 3.60
C LEU A 79 8.99 -2.34 4.86
N ASP A 80 8.93 -1.01 4.73
CA ASP A 80 8.70 -0.11 5.87
C ASP A 80 7.33 -0.34 6.51
N ILE A 81 6.28 -0.50 5.69
CA ILE A 81 4.94 -0.82 6.18
C ILE A 81 4.93 -2.19 6.89
N ALA A 82 5.51 -3.22 6.29
CA ALA A 82 5.55 -4.55 6.88
C ALA A 82 6.32 -4.58 8.20
N ARG A 83 7.50 -3.92 8.25
CA ARG A 83 8.29 -3.74 9.47
C ARG A 83 7.49 -3.01 10.54
N GLY A 84 6.84 -1.90 10.20
CA GLY A 84 6.00 -1.12 11.12
C GLY A 84 4.83 -1.90 11.70
N LEU A 85 4.20 -2.74 10.86
CA LEU A 85 3.10 -3.63 11.26
C LEU A 85 3.56 -4.93 11.93
N LYS A 86 4.87 -5.20 11.96
CA LYS A 86 5.48 -6.44 12.47
C LYS A 86 4.91 -7.69 11.80
N VAL A 87 4.71 -7.63 10.49
CA VAL A 87 4.28 -8.76 9.67
C VAL A 87 5.43 -9.23 8.81
N GLY A 88 5.49 -10.55 8.57
CA GLY A 88 6.40 -11.12 7.59
C GLY A 88 5.98 -10.70 6.18
N LEU A 89 6.96 -10.41 5.33
CA LEU A 89 6.75 -10.12 3.92
C LEU A 89 7.84 -10.82 3.11
N ASP A 90 7.41 -11.65 2.15
CA ASP A 90 8.30 -12.41 1.28
C ASP A 90 8.58 -11.61 0.00
N ILE A 91 9.45 -10.58 0.13
CA ILE A 91 9.89 -9.69 -0.97
C ILE A 91 11.43 -9.54 -0.93
N GLU A 92 12.13 -10.50 -0.32
CA GLU A 92 13.60 -10.57 -0.31
C GLU A 92 14.15 -11.61 -1.29
#